data_AF-A0A7R9JK93-F1
#
_entry.id   AF-A0A7R9JK93-F1
#
_cell.length_a   1.000
_cell.length_b   1.000
_cell.length_c   1.000
_cell.angle_alpha   90.00
_cell.angle_beta   90.00
_cell.angle_gamma   90.00
#
_symmetry.space_group_name_H-M   'P 1'
#
loop_
_entity.id
_entity.type
_entity.pdbx_description
1 polymer ?
#
loop_
_entity_poly.entity_id
_entity_poly.type
_entity_poly.pdbx_seq_one_letter_code
_entity_poly.pdbx_strand_id
1 'polypeptide(L)'
;MVAANIPRKKLENPDFNAFLNKYTNMKIPDESTLRKHYLHSTYLSVVQTFDEEQAVAITEVNAVISCSSVSADLTYVKSNFGNLPGAITALETSDLPLVKAVKIMWGIEENLNQSSGSVGTAIVDKFNRVLQRNPGWKVMESIVDILEGQTTPLPEVKLSPDEIACLKFCPMT
;
A
#
# COMPACT_ATOMS: atom_id res chain seq x y z
N MET A 1 -10.97 -17.22 15.78
CA MET A 1 -9.90 -17.53 16.77
C MET A 1 -9.97 -16.62 17.97
N VAL A 2 -9.76 -15.30 17.83
CA VAL A 2 -9.99 -14.35 18.94
C VAL A 2 -11.47 -14.28 19.34
N ALA A 3 -12.39 -14.27 18.36
CA ALA A 3 -13.83 -14.40 18.63
C ALA A 3 -14.25 -15.73 19.30
N ALA A 4 -13.40 -16.76 19.22
CA ALA A 4 -13.63 -18.05 19.88
C ALA A 4 -12.91 -18.12 21.24
N ASN A 5 -12.46 -16.97 21.77
CA ASN A 5 -11.76 -16.85 23.04
C ASN A 5 -10.46 -17.68 23.14
N ILE A 6 -9.82 -17.97 22.01
CA ILE A 6 -8.55 -18.70 21.98
C ILE A 6 -7.41 -17.70 22.19
N PRO A 7 -6.62 -17.80 23.28
CA PRO A 7 -5.52 -16.88 23.53
C PRO A 7 -4.45 -16.98 22.45
N ARG A 8 -3.95 -15.83 21.99
CA ARG A 8 -2.92 -15.76 20.93
C ARG A 8 -1.70 -16.65 21.22
N LYS A 9 -1.17 -16.64 22.44
CA LYS A 9 -0.02 -17.47 22.84
C LYS A 9 -0.22 -18.97 22.57
N LYS A 10 -1.47 -19.45 22.59
CA LYS A 10 -1.76 -20.86 22.27
C LYS A 10 -1.60 -21.16 20.78
N LEU A 11 -1.68 -20.16 19.91
CA LEU A 11 -1.50 -20.29 18.45
C LEU A 11 -0.03 -20.40 18.05
N GLU A 12 0.87 -19.96 18.92
CA GLU A 12 2.32 -20.11 18.76
C GLU A 12 2.78 -21.54 19.08
N ASN A 13 1.91 -22.37 19.68
CA ASN A 13 2.21 -23.78 19.90
C ASN A 13 2.26 -24.53 18.54
N PRO A 14 3.37 -25.21 18.21
CA PRO A 14 3.54 -25.87 16.91
C PRO A 14 2.50 -26.95 16.63
N ASP A 15 2.18 -27.78 17.63
CA ASP A 15 1.25 -28.90 17.49
C ASP A 15 -0.19 -28.40 17.27
N PHE A 16 -0.59 -27.39 18.04
CA PHE A 16 -1.92 -26.79 17.90
C PHE A 16 -2.07 -26.08 16.55
N ASN A 17 -1.03 -25.40 16.08
CA ASN A 17 -1.00 -24.77 14.77
C ASN A 17 -1.08 -25.80 13.64
N ALA A 18 -0.30 -26.88 13.72
CA ALA A 18 -0.33 -27.98 12.76
C ALA A 18 -1.71 -28.66 12.70
N PHE A 19 -2.34 -28.89 13.86
CA PHE A 19 -3.70 -29.39 13.95
C PHE A 19 -4.69 -28.47 13.22
N LEU A 20 -4.69 -27.17 13.53
CA LEU A 20 -5.59 -26.22 12.89
C LEU A 20 -5.37 -26.14 11.38
N ASN A 21 -4.11 -26.07 10.92
CA ASN A 21 -3.81 -26.05 9.48
C ASN A 21 -4.33 -27.31 8.78
N LYS A 22 -4.17 -28.49 9.40
CA LYS A 22 -4.61 -29.78 8.84
C LYS A 22 -6.12 -29.87 8.65
N TYR A 23 -6.91 -29.39 9.62
CA TYR A 23 -8.36 -29.56 9.59
C TYR A 23 -9.12 -28.36 9.00
N THR A 24 -8.53 -27.17 8.97
CA THR A 24 -9.17 -25.97 8.40
C THR A 24 -8.72 -25.68 6.98
N ASN A 25 -7.62 -26.28 6.52
CA ASN A 25 -6.96 -25.94 5.25
C ASN A 25 -6.60 -24.44 5.12
N MET A 26 -6.52 -23.74 6.25
CA MET A 26 -6.19 -22.32 6.32
C MET A 26 -4.90 -22.11 7.09
N LYS A 27 -4.01 -21.28 6.57
CA LYS A 27 -2.79 -20.84 7.28
C LYS A 27 -3.18 -19.84 8.36
N ILE A 28 -2.75 -20.09 9.61
CA ILE A 28 -2.96 -19.12 10.69
C ILE A 28 -2.20 -17.82 10.36
N PRO A 29 -2.87 -16.65 10.32
CA PRO A 29 -2.20 -15.38 10.08
C PRO A 29 -1.25 -15.02 11.24
N ASP A 30 -0.12 -14.40 10.91
CA ASP A 30 0.83 -13.92 11.92
C ASP A 30 0.25 -12.73 12.74
N GLU A 31 0.96 -12.33 13.80
CA GLU A 31 0.51 -11.24 14.69
C GLU A 31 0.19 -9.94 13.98
N SER A 32 1.08 -9.52 13.08
CA SER A 32 0.94 -8.26 12.37
C SER A 32 -0.29 -8.32 11.48
N THR A 33 -0.48 -9.44 10.79
CA THR A 33 -1.65 -9.68 9.94
C THR A 33 -2.95 -9.67 10.75
N LEU A 34 -2.99 -10.35 11.90
CA LEU A 34 -4.16 -10.34 12.81
C LEU A 34 -4.52 -8.93 13.27
N ARG A 35 -3.54 -8.17 13.77
CA ARG A 35 -3.78 -6.80 14.27
C ARG A 35 -4.30 -5.86 13.18
N LYS A 36 -3.69 -5.91 11.99
CA LYS A 36 -3.99 -4.97 10.89
C LYS A 36 -5.34 -5.24 10.22
N HIS A 37 -5.76 -6.49 10.13
CA HIS A 37 -6.89 -6.86 9.27
C HIS A 37 -8.08 -7.50 10.01
N TYR A 38 -7.87 -8.11 11.18
CA TYR A 38 -8.87 -8.97 11.79
C TYR A 38 -9.36 -8.50 13.16
N LEU A 39 -8.58 -7.68 13.87
CA LEU A 39 -8.86 -7.36 15.28
C LEU A 39 -9.34 -5.95 15.54
N HIS A 40 -9.51 -5.11 14.51
CA HIS A 40 -9.90 -3.72 14.69
C HIS A 40 -11.18 -3.56 15.53
N SER A 41 -12.25 -4.29 15.18
CA SER A 41 -13.53 -4.24 15.90
C SER A 41 -13.42 -4.80 17.32
N THR A 42 -12.62 -5.84 17.53
CA THR A 42 -12.40 -6.45 18.86
C THR A 42 -11.60 -5.53 19.78
N TYR A 43 -10.59 -4.83 19.26
CA TYR A 43 -9.85 -3.82 20.02
C TYR A 43 -10.76 -2.67 20.41
N LEU A 44 -11.54 -2.14 19.47
CA LEU A 44 -12.47 -1.04 19.76
C LEU A 44 -13.45 -1.42 20.87
N SER A 45 -14.06 -2.60 20.78
CA SER A 45 -15.03 -3.06 21.78
C SER A 45 -14.41 -3.21 23.16
N VAL A 46 -13.19 -3.73 23.27
CA VAL A 46 -12.51 -3.90 24.56
C VAL A 46 -12.13 -2.55 25.16
N VAL A 47 -11.59 -1.63 24.36
CA VAL A 47 -11.24 -0.28 24.82
C VAL A 47 -12.47 0.45 25.35
N GLN A 48 -13.61 0.33 24.67
CA GLN A 48 -14.88 0.92 25.09
C GLN A 48 -15.50 0.27 26.33
N THR A 49 -15.02 -0.91 26.76
CA THR A 49 -15.47 -1.53 28.02
C THR A 49 -14.72 -1.05 29.25
N PHE A 50 -13.61 -0.34 29.07
CA PHE A 50 -12.83 0.18 30.19
C PHE A 50 -13.44 1.44 30.77
N ASP A 51 -13.40 1.53 32.10
CA ASP A 51 -13.85 2.71 32.84
C ASP A 51 -12.84 3.85 32.66
N GLU A 52 -13.32 4.98 32.15
CA GLU A 52 -12.51 6.16 31.86
C GLU A 52 -11.88 6.77 33.13
N GLU A 53 -12.47 6.54 34.31
CA GLU A 53 -11.96 7.04 35.58
C GLU A 53 -10.72 6.26 36.07
N GLN A 54 -10.48 5.06 35.53
CA GLN A 54 -9.38 4.18 35.96
C GLN A 54 -8.02 4.61 35.39
N ALA A 55 -7.98 5.28 34.22
CA ALA A 55 -6.74 5.76 33.64
C ALA A 55 -6.94 6.89 32.63
N VAL A 56 -6.09 7.92 32.72
CA VAL A 56 -6.02 9.04 31.76
C VAL A 56 -5.84 8.55 30.32
N ALA A 57 -5.05 7.49 30.11
CA ALA A 57 -4.83 6.91 28.79
C ALA A 57 -6.12 6.35 28.15
N ILE A 58 -7.08 5.88 28.95
CA ILE A 58 -8.38 5.39 28.43
C ILE A 58 -9.22 6.58 27.96
N THR A 59 -9.30 7.63 28.76
CA THR A 59 -10.00 8.87 28.41
C THR A 59 -9.45 9.49 27.12
N GLU A 60 -8.12 9.59 27.01
CA GLU A 60 -7.46 10.13 25.82
C GLU A 60 -7.75 9.30 24.56
N VAL A 61 -7.69 7.97 24.65
CA VAL A 61 -7.99 7.09 23.52
C VAL A 61 -9.45 7.21 23.10
N ASN A 62 -10.41 7.21 24.03
CA ASN A 62 -11.83 7.37 23.71
C ASN A 62 -12.14 8.73 23.07
N ALA A 63 -11.47 9.79 23.52
CA ALA A 63 -11.58 11.12 22.90
C ALA A 63 -11.09 11.11 21.45
N VAL A 64 -9.95 10.46 21.16
CA VAL A 64 -9.41 10.34 19.80
C VAL A 64 -10.30 9.47 18.91
N ILE A 65 -10.78 8.33 19.40
CA ILE A 65 -11.67 7.41 18.66
C ILE A 65 -13.00 8.11 18.30
N SER A 66 -13.52 8.92 19.21
CA SER A 66 -14.78 9.64 19.02
C SER A 66 -14.63 10.95 18.25
N CYS A 67 -13.39 11.36 17.92
CA CYS A 67 -13.11 12.61 17.25
C CYS A 67 -13.54 12.54 15.77
N SER A 68 -14.58 13.28 15.42
CA SER A 68 -15.14 13.28 14.06
C SER A 68 -14.17 13.85 13.01
N SER A 69 -13.33 14.81 13.37
CA SER A 69 -12.32 15.36 12.45
C SER A 69 -11.22 14.34 12.14
N VAL A 70 -10.71 13.62 13.14
CA VAL A 70 -9.72 12.54 12.94
C VAL A 70 -10.32 11.44 12.05
N SER A 71 -11.57 11.07 12.28
CA SER A 71 -12.28 10.10 11.43
C SER A 71 -12.42 10.58 9.99
N ALA A 72 -12.77 11.86 9.78
CA ALA A 72 -12.85 12.45 8.45
C ALA A 72 -11.49 12.49 7.74
N ASP A 73 -10.43 12.92 8.45
CA ASP A 73 -9.07 12.98 7.91
C ASP A 73 -8.54 11.59 7.54
N LEU A 74 -8.73 10.60 8.41
CA LEU A 74 -8.33 9.21 8.13
C LEU A 74 -9.13 8.63 6.96
N THR A 75 -10.42 8.93 6.86
CA THR A 75 -11.25 8.52 5.73
C THR A 75 -10.70 9.10 4.43
N TYR A 76 -10.40 10.40 4.42
CA TYR A 76 -9.83 11.08 3.27
C TYR A 76 -8.46 10.48 2.88
N VAL A 77 -7.57 10.27 3.84
CA VAL A 77 -6.26 9.65 3.58
C VAL A 77 -6.43 8.24 3.03
N LYS A 78 -7.31 7.43 3.63
CA LYS A 78 -7.52 6.04 3.22
C LYS A 78 -8.14 5.95 1.83
N SER A 79 -9.10 6.81 1.50
CA SER A 79 -9.79 6.79 0.21
C SER A 79 -8.91 7.26 -0.94
N ASN A 80 -8.07 8.28 -0.71
CA ASN A 80 -7.27 8.90 -1.78
C ASN A 80 -5.85 8.34 -1.89
N PHE A 81 -5.25 7.90 -0.79
CA PHE A 81 -3.82 7.52 -0.73
C PHE A 81 -3.58 6.09 -0.21
N GLY A 82 -4.64 5.34 0.08
CA GLY A 82 -4.55 4.01 0.68
C GLY A 82 -3.89 2.93 -0.19
N ASN A 83 -3.75 3.19 -1.50
CA ASN A 83 -3.10 2.33 -2.48
C ASN A 83 -1.57 2.57 -2.57
N LEU A 84 -1.07 3.73 -2.15
CA LEU A 84 0.35 4.10 -2.27
C LEU A 84 1.30 3.11 -1.58
N PRO A 85 1.04 2.63 -0.34
CA PRO A 85 1.96 1.69 0.29
C PRO A 85 2.13 0.39 -0.49
N GLY A 86 1.05 -0.13 -1.06
CA GLY A 86 1.10 -1.33 -1.89
C GLY A 86 1.84 -1.11 -3.20
N ALA A 87 1.64 0.05 -3.83
CA ALA A 87 2.34 0.42 -5.05
C ALA A 87 3.84 0.62 -4.83
N ILE A 88 4.25 1.31 -3.75
CA ILE A 88 5.66 1.47 -3.35
C ILE A 88 6.29 0.10 -3.10
N THR A 89 5.64 -0.75 -2.31
CA THR A 89 6.15 -2.11 -2.02
C THR A 89 6.36 -2.90 -3.30
N ALA A 90 5.43 -2.79 -4.27
CA ALA A 90 5.57 -3.47 -5.55
C ALA A 90 6.76 -2.94 -6.37
N LEU A 91 6.95 -1.61 -6.42
CA LEU A 91 8.07 -0.97 -7.10
C LEU A 91 9.43 -1.30 -6.47
N GLU A 92 9.47 -1.61 -5.18
CA GLU A 92 10.69 -2.04 -4.46
C GLU A 92 11.07 -3.51 -4.73
N THR A 93 10.22 -4.31 -5.38
CA THR A 93 10.53 -5.72 -5.69
C THR A 93 11.50 -5.86 -6.87
N SER A 94 12.53 -6.70 -6.72
CA SER A 94 13.64 -6.81 -7.68
C SER A 94 13.30 -7.50 -9.01
N ASP A 95 12.18 -8.21 -9.10
CA ASP A 95 11.78 -8.99 -10.29
C ASP A 95 10.64 -8.34 -11.09
N LEU A 96 10.42 -7.03 -10.92
CA LEU A 96 9.34 -6.32 -11.60
C LEU A 96 9.76 -5.87 -13.01
N PRO A 97 9.10 -6.35 -14.09
CA PRO A 97 9.37 -5.87 -15.44
C PRO A 97 9.07 -4.37 -15.58
N LEU A 98 9.85 -3.66 -16.41
CA LEU A 98 9.74 -2.22 -16.60
C LEU A 98 8.31 -1.79 -17.00
N VAL A 99 7.68 -2.53 -17.92
CA VAL A 99 6.29 -2.28 -18.35
C VAL A 99 5.32 -2.33 -17.16
N LYS A 100 5.51 -3.26 -16.22
CA LYS A 100 4.65 -3.34 -15.03
C LYS A 100 4.94 -2.18 -14.07
N ALA A 101 6.19 -1.81 -13.87
CA ALA A 101 6.58 -0.69 -13.02
C ALA A 101 5.97 0.63 -13.52
N VAL A 102 6.07 0.91 -14.82
CA VAL A 102 5.49 2.13 -15.42
C VAL A 102 3.97 2.14 -15.32
N LYS A 103 3.30 0.99 -15.52
CA LYS A 103 1.84 0.88 -15.31
C LYS A 103 1.41 1.15 -13.87
N ILE A 104 2.20 0.73 -12.88
CA ILE A 104 1.93 1.06 -11.47
C ILE A 104 1.99 2.57 -11.27
N MET A 105 3.00 3.25 -11.84
CA MET A 105 3.14 4.69 -11.75
C MET A 105 1.99 5.45 -12.43
N TRP A 106 1.55 5.02 -13.63
CA TRP A 106 0.37 5.59 -14.27
C TRP A 106 -0.90 5.40 -13.44
N GLY A 107 -1.06 4.22 -12.82
CA GLY A 107 -2.17 3.98 -11.90
C GLY A 107 -2.11 4.88 -10.66
N ILE A 108 -0.92 5.17 -10.12
CA ILE A 108 -0.76 6.15 -9.04
C ILE A 108 -1.18 7.53 -9.52
N GLU A 109 -0.69 7.96 -10.69
CA GLU A 109 -1.00 9.28 -11.27
C GLU A 109 -2.50 9.48 -11.46
N GLU A 110 -3.20 8.51 -12.04
CA GLU A 110 -4.65 8.55 -12.22
C GLU A 110 -5.40 8.71 -10.88
N ASN A 111 -5.02 7.92 -9.87
CA ASN A 111 -5.64 8.00 -8.54
C ASN A 111 -5.36 9.33 -7.83
N LEU A 112 -4.14 9.84 -7.93
CA LEU A 112 -3.77 11.12 -7.35
C LEU A 112 -4.51 12.28 -8.04
N ASN A 113 -4.67 12.23 -9.37
CA ASN A 113 -5.40 13.27 -10.11
C ASN A 113 -6.90 13.32 -9.78
N GLN A 114 -7.46 12.26 -9.19
CA GLN A 114 -8.84 12.25 -8.67
C GLN A 114 -8.95 12.88 -7.27
N SER A 115 -7.82 13.07 -6.59
CA SER A 115 -7.78 13.63 -5.23
C SER A 115 -8.12 15.12 -5.25
N SER A 116 -9.19 15.51 -4.56
CA SER A 116 -9.67 16.91 -4.49
C SER A 116 -9.30 17.58 -3.18
N GLY A 117 -9.26 18.91 -3.15
CA GLY A 117 -8.96 19.71 -1.95
C GLY A 117 -7.48 20.07 -1.81
N SER A 118 -7.18 21.00 -0.89
CA SER A 118 -5.84 21.61 -0.78
C SER A 118 -4.72 20.60 -0.54
N VAL A 119 -4.95 19.58 0.28
CA VAL A 119 -3.99 18.51 0.56
C VAL A 119 -3.74 17.65 -0.68
N GLY A 120 -4.80 17.20 -1.35
CA GLY A 120 -4.70 16.43 -2.59
C GLY A 120 -3.94 17.18 -3.68
N THR A 121 -4.29 18.46 -3.90
CA THR A 121 -3.57 19.33 -4.86
C THR A 121 -2.09 19.44 -4.52
N ALA A 122 -1.73 19.68 -3.25
CA ALA A 122 -0.33 19.78 -2.86
C ALA A 122 0.47 18.49 -3.10
N ILE A 123 -0.17 17.31 -2.92
CA ILE A 123 0.45 16.01 -3.19
C ILE A 123 0.62 15.78 -4.69
N VAL A 124 -0.41 16.06 -5.51
CA VAL A 124 -0.34 15.98 -6.98
C VAL A 124 0.75 16.89 -7.53
N ASP A 125 0.83 18.13 -7.05
CA ASP A 125 1.87 19.09 -7.45
C ASP A 125 3.27 18.56 -7.11
N LYS A 126 3.43 17.97 -5.91
CA LYS A 126 4.69 17.36 -5.50
C LYS A 126 5.07 16.17 -6.39
N PHE A 127 4.12 15.29 -6.70
CA PHE A 127 4.32 14.13 -7.56
C PHE A 127 4.77 14.56 -8.96
N ASN A 128 4.03 15.46 -9.60
CA ASN A 128 4.34 15.99 -10.93
C ASN A 128 5.70 16.71 -10.95
N ARG A 129 6.00 17.50 -9.93
CA ARG A 129 7.30 18.17 -9.80
C ARG A 129 8.46 17.17 -9.69
N VAL A 130 8.27 16.02 -9.03
CA VAL A 130 9.30 14.98 -8.97
C VAL A 130 9.49 14.34 -10.34
N LEU A 131 8.42 14.00 -11.06
CA LEU A 131 8.53 13.44 -12.41
C LEU A 131 9.20 14.41 -13.39
N GLN A 132 8.82 15.69 -13.37
CA GLN A 132 9.40 16.73 -14.23
C GLN A 132 10.89 16.96 -13.96
N ARG A 133 11.34 16.82 -12.71
CA ARG A 133 12.77 16.93 -12.36
C ARG A 133 13.59 15.72 -12.81
N ASN A 134 12.93 14.62 -13.18
CA ASN A 134 13.57 13.39 -13.63
C ASN A 134 13.26 13.17 -15.12
N PRO A 135 14.00 13.80 -16.05
CA PRO A 135 13.74 13.66 -17.49
C PRO A 135 13.84 12.22 -17.99
N GLY A 136 14.60 11.36 -17.29
CA GLY A 136 14.67 9.91 -17.56
C GLY A 136 13.31 9.20 -17.45
N TRP A 137 12.34 9.76 -16.71
CA TRP A 137 10.99 9.21 -16.65
C TRP A 137 10.32 9.19 -18.02
N LYS A 138 10.41 10.29 -18.78
CA LYS A 138 9.81 10.39 -20.13
C LYS A 138 10.45 9.41 -21.11
N VAL A 139 11.76 9.19 -20.98
CA VAL A 139 12.49 8.19 -21.76
C VAL A 139 11.97 6.77 -21.46
N MET A 140 11.73 6.46 -20.18
CA MET A 140 11.18 5.17 -19.77
C MET A 140 9.75 4.95 -20.26
N GLU A 141 8.89 5.98 -20.24
CA GLU A 141 7.56 5.92 -20.85
C GLU A 141 7.64 5.58 -22.35
N SER A 142 8.50 6.27 -23.11
CA SER A 142 8.69 5.98 -24.54
C SER A 142 9.23 4.57 -24.81
N ILE A 143 10.15 4.07 -23.98
CA ILE A 143 10.66 2.69 -24.07
C ILE A 143 9.52 1.69 -23.83
N VAL A 144 8.68 1.92 -22.81
CA VAL A 144 7.54 1.05 -22.53
C VAL A 144 6.55 1.04 -23.69
N ASP A 145 6.23 2.20 -24.26
CA ASP A 145 5.37 2.29 -25.44
C ASP A 145 5.90 1.41 -26.60
N ILE A 146 7.21 1.48 -26.90
CA ILE A 146 7.85 0.66 -27.92
C ILE A 146 7.78 -0.84 -27.58
N LEU A 147 8.06 -1.20 -26.32
CA LEU A 147 8.02 -2.58 -25.85
C LEU A 147 6.59 -3.18 -25.89
N GLU A 148 5.56 -2.34 -25.78
CA GLU A 148 4.15 -2.72 -25.94
C GLU A 148 3.66 -2.66 -27.40
N GLY A 149 4.55 -2.34 -28.35
CA GLY A 149 4.26 -2.33 -29.78
C GLY A 149 3.58 -1.05 -30.29
N GLN A 150 3.58 0.03 -29.51
CA GLN A 150 3.12 1.33 -29.97
C GLN A 150 4.14 1.96 -30.93
N THR A 151 3.64 2.67 -31.94
CA THR A 151 4.51 3.41 -32.87
C THR A 151 4.78 4.81 -32.31
N THR A 152 5.79 4.92 -31.45
CA THR A 152 6.25 6.20 -30.90
C THR A 152 7.62 6.57 -31.48
N PRO A 153 7.97 7.88 -31.55
CA PRO A 153 9.32 8.28 -31.90
C PRO A 153 10.33 7.64 -30.96
N LEU A 154 11.47 7.19 -31.49
CA LEU A 154 12.56 6.70 -30.67
C LEU A 154 12.93 7.76 -29.61
N PRO A 155 13.27 7.34 -28.38
CA PRO A 155 13.73 8.28 -27.37
C PRO A 155 14.88 9.12 -27.93
N GLU A 156 15.02 10.36 -27.45
CA GLU A 156 16.16 11.22 -27.82
C GLU A 156 17.52 10.56 -27.54
N VAL A 157 17.53 9.60 -26.61
CA VAL A 157 18.64 8.69 -26.37
C VAL A 157 18.73 7.68 -27.53
N LYS A 158 19.82 7.73 -28.29
CA LYS A 158 20.13 6.77 -29.36
C LYS A 158 20.36 5.36 -28.78
N LEU A 159 19.29 4.62 -28.56
CA LEU A 159 19.32 3.21 -28.19
C LEU A 159 19.04 2.34 -29.43
N SER A 160 19.77 1.25 -29.57
CA SER A 160 19.51 0.21 -30.56
C SER A 160 18.30 -0.65 -30.17
N PRO A 161 17.68 -1.35 -31.14
CA PRO A 161 16.56 -2.27 -30.84
C PRO A 161 16.91 -3.34 -29.80
N ASP A 162 18.14 -3.87 -29.84
CA ASP A 162 18.61 -4.89 -28.88
C ASP A 162 18.74 -4.30 -27.47
N GLU A 163 19.24 -3.07 -27.33
CA GLU A 163 19.32 -2.37 -26.05
C GLU A 163 17.92 -2.10 -25.47
N ILE A 164 16.98 -1.64 -26.30
CA ILE A 164 15.58 -1.43 -25.88
C ILE A 164 14.96 -2.75 -25.40
N ALA A 165 15.18 -3.85 -26.14
CA ALA A 165 14.69 -5.17 -25.74
C ALA A 165 15.27 -5.63 -24.39
N CYS A 166 16.54 -5.34 -24.11
CA CYS A 166 17.20 -5.65 -22.83
C CYS A 166 16.57 -4.87 -21.65
N LEU A 167 16.04 -3.67 -21.88
CA LEU A 167 15.42 -2.85 -20.83
C LEU A 167 14.08 -3.37 -20.33
N LYS A 168 13.51 -4.41 -20.95
CA LYS A 168 12.27 -5.06 -20.50
C LYS A 168 12.29 -5.47 -19.02
N PHE A 169 13.47 -5.84 -18.51
CA PHE A 169 13.69 -6.22 -17.11
C PHE A 169 14.66 -5.27 -16.40
N CYS A 170 14.74 -4.01 -16.86
CA CYS A 170 15.57 -3.00 -16.21
C CYS A 170 15.08 -2.74 -14.78
N PRO A 171 15.95 -2.82 -13.76
CA PRO A 171 15.58 -2.47 -12.40
C PRO A 171 15.32 -0.97 -12.27
N MET A 172 14.27 -0.62 -11.52
CA MET A 172 13.84 0.77 -11.27
C MET A 172 14.41 1.36 -9.96
N THR A 173 15.38 0.67 -9.35
CA THR A 173 15.99 0.98 -8.05
C THR A 173 17.42 1.48 -8.18
#